data_AF-A0A541BWU3-F1
#
_entry.id   AF-A0A541BWU3-F1
#
_cell.length_a   1.000
_cell.length_b   1.000
_cell.length_c   1.000
_cell.angle_alpha   90.00
_cell.angle_beta   90.00
_cell.angle_gamma   90.00
#
_symmetry.space_group_name_H-M   'P 1'
#
loop_
_entity.id
_entity.type
_entity.pdbx_description
1 polymer ?
#
loop_
_entity_poly.entity_id
_entity_poly.type
_entity_poly.pdbx_seq_one_letter_code
_entity_poly.pdbx_strand_id
1 'polypeptide(L)'
;MRIVLALALLAPFAAAPAAADPGETAYREACASCHRTPARFMRRFIDLSPADRKAALDDFLKTHYAEDDAKRAAIIAWLEANHVRR
;
A
#
# COMPACT_ATOMS: atom_id res chain seq x y z
N MET A 1 14.37 -1.92 58.79
CA MET A 1 14.22 -0.95 57.68
C MET A 1 13.58 -1.70 56.52
N ARG A 2 12.26 -1.55 56.30
CA ARG A 2 11.53 -2.21 55.21
C ARG A 2 11.30 -1.18 54.11
N ILE A 3 12.15 -1.20 53.09
CA ILE A 3 11.94 -0.39 51.88
C ILE A 3 10.93 -1.14 51.04
N VAL A 4 9.71 -0.60 50.96
CA VAL A 4 8.63 -1.12 50.12
C VAL A 4 8.98 -0.77 48.68
N LEU A 5 9.34 -1.76 47.87
CA LEU A 5 9.55 -1.61 46.43
C LEU A 5 8.17 -1.40 45.78
N ALA A 6 7.87 -0.17 45.39
CA ALA A 6 6.71 0.13 44.55
C ALA A 6 6.99 -0.37 43.13
N LEU A 7 6.42 -1.51 42.78
CA LEU A 7 6.41 -2.06 41.42
C LEU A 7 5.50 -1.17 40.57
N ALA A 8 6.08 -0.20 39.86
CA ALA A 8 5.38 0.56 38.85
C ALA A 8 4.99 -0.39 37.70
N LEU A 9 3.68 -0.65 37.57
CA LEU A 9 3.07 -1.40 36.50
C LEU A 9 3.33 -0.69 35.15
N LEU A 10 4.35 -1.15 34.43
CA LEU A 10 4.54 -0.89 33.01
C LEU A 10 3.46 -1.66 32.25
N ALA A 11 2.32 -1.01 32.00
CA ALA A 11 1.34 -1.54 31.06
C ALA A 11 1.96 -1.53 29.65
N PRO A 12 2.03 -2.67 28.94
CA PRO A 12 2.51 -2.70 27.57
C PRO A 12 1.50 -1.96 26.69
N PHE A 13 1.96 -0.89 26.01
CA PHE A 13 1.24 -0.32 24.88
C PHE A 13 1.13 -1.38 23.78
N ALA A 14 0.01 -2.11 23.76
CA ALA A 14 -0.34 -2.96 22.64
C ALA A 14 -0.68 -2.04 21.45
N ALA A 15 0.23 -1.94 20.48
CA ALA A 15 -0.05 -1.24 19.23
C ALA A 15 -1.22 -1.95 18.52
N ALA A 16 -2.32 -1.23 18.29
CA ALA A 16 -3.41 -1.73 17.48
C ALA A 16 -2.90 -2.01 16.05
N PRO A 17 -3.37 -3.09 15.38
CA PRO A 17 -2.99 -3.36 14.01
C PRO A 17 -3.38 -2.15 13.13
N ALA A 18 -2.41 -1.65 12.35
CA ALA A 18 -2.69 -0.59 11.39
C ALA A 18 -3.77 -1.09 10.41
N ALA A 19 -4.79 -0.26 10.17
CA ALA A 19 -5.78 -0.56 9.15
C ALA A 19 -5.08 -0.76 7.80
N ALA A 20 -5.48 -1.79 7.05
CA ALA A 20 -4.91 -2.07 5.73
C ALA A 20 -5.20 -0.88 4.79
N ASP A 21 -4.21 -0.52 3.97
CA ASP A 21 -4.38 0.52 2.96
C ASP A 21 -5.48 0.10 1.96
N PRO A 22 -6.44 0.99 1.63
CA PRO A 22 -7.54 0.64 0.73
C PRO A 22 -7.04 0.27 -0.68
N GLY A 23 -5.95 0.88 -1.14
CA GLY A 23 -5.31 0.53 -2.41
C GLY A 23 -4.62 -0.83 -2.37
N GLU A 24 -3.99 -1.19 -1.25
CA GLU A 24 -3.46 -2.54 -1.04
C GLU A 24 -4.57 -3.59 -1.10
N THR A 25 -5.69 -3.33 -0.43
CA THR A 25 -6.84 -4.24 -0.38
C THR A 25 -7.43 -4.42 -1.79
N ALA A 26 -7.69 -3.32 -2.49
CA ALA A 26 -8.18 -3.35 -3.87
C ALA A 26 -7.22 -4.08 -4.83
N TYR A 27 -5.90 -3.90 -4.64
CA TYR A 27 -4.88 -4.61 -5.41
C TYR A 27 -4.90 -6.12 -5.14
N ARG A 28 -5.01 -6.51 -3.87
CA ARG A 28 -5.04 -7.93 -3.48
C ARG A 28 -6.24 -8.66 -4.07
N GLU A 29 -7.39 -8.00 -4.12
CA GLU A 29 -8.62 -8.57 -4.68
C GLU A 29 -8.58 -8.69 -6.21
N ALA A 30 -8.04 -7.68 -6.90
CA ALA A 30 -8.16 -7.60 -8.36
C ALA A 30 -6.92 -8.06 -9.12
N CYS A 31 -5.73 -7.92 -8.54
CA CYS A 31 -4.46 -7.98 -9.28
C CYS A 31 -3.53 -9.09 -8.79
N ALA A 32 -3.53 -9.40 -7.48
CA ALA A 32 -2.49 -10.24 -6.86
C ALA A 32 -2.48 -11.71 -7.31
N SER A 33 -3.57 -12.21 -7.90
CA SER A 33 -3.62 -13.56 -8.49
C SER A 33 -2.60 -13.73 -9.62
N CYS A 34 -2.44 -12.70 -10.47
CA CYS A 34 -1.48 -12.67 -11.58
C CYS A 34 -0.21 -11.88 -11.23
N HIS A 35 -0.34 -10.78 -10.50
CA HIS A 35 0.74 -9.88 -10.13
C HIS A 35 1.08 -10.01 -8.64
N ARG A 36 1.65 -11.15 -8.24
CA ARG A 36 2.01 -11.39 -6.83
C ARG A 36 3.05 -10.40 -6.26
N THR A 37 3.87 -9.82 -7.13
CA THR A 37 4.93 -8.88 -6.73
C THR A 37 4.76 -7.56 -7.48
N PRO A 38 4.10 -6.55 -6.88
CA PRO A 38 3.79 -5.29 -7.57
C PRO A 38 5.02 -4.60 -8.16
N ALA A 39 6.11 -4.58 -7.41
CA ALA A 39 7.38 -4.00 -7.84
C ALA A 39 7.88 -4.55 -9.20
N ARG A 40 7.55 -5.79 -9.57
CA ARG A 40 8.01 -6.38 -10.85
C ARG A 40 7.38 -5.71 -12.07
N PHE A 41 6.06 -5.48 -12.07
CA PHE A 41 5.43 -4.81 -13.20
C PHE A 41 5.67 -3.30 -13.16
N MET A 42 5.83 -2.73 -11.95
CA MET A 42 6.15 -1.31 -11.78
C MET A 42 7.49 -0.92 -12.43
N ARG A 43 8.43 -1.86 -12.65
CA ARG A 43 9.68 -1.59 -13.38
C ARG A 43 9.49 -0.96 -14.77
N ARG A 44 8.34 -1.17 -15.43
CA ARG A 44 8.02 -0.53 -16.71
C ARG A 44 7.77 0.98 -16.57
N PHE A 45 7.41 1.43 -15.37
CA PHE A 45 6.93 2.78 -15.10
C PHE A 45 7.88 3.62 -14.24
N ILE A 46 8.87 3.02 -13.56
CA ILE A 46 9.73 3.72 -12.60
C ILE A 46 10.54 4.89 -13.17
N ASP A 47 10.86 4.86 -14.48
CA ASP A 47 11.64 5.92 -15.13
C ASP A 47 10.76 7.10 -15.60
N LEU A 48 9.43 6.98 -15.50
CA LEU A 48 8.51 8.07 -15.78
C LEU A 48 8.50 9.08 -14.64
N SER A 49 8.17 10.34 -14.96
CA SER A 49 7.85 11.33 -13.93
C SER A 49 6.66 10.85 -13.08
N PRO A 50 6.51 11.32 -11.82
CA PRO A 50 5.35 10.95 -11.02
C PRO A 50 4.00 11.27 -11.66
N ALA A 51 3.90 12.37 -12.41
CA ALA A 51 2.68 12.74 -13.12
C ALA A 51 2.40 11.77 -14.29
N ASP A 52 3.40 11.52 -15.13
CA ASP A 52 3.27 10.65 -16.30
C ASP A 52 3.01 9.20 -15.90
N ARG A 53 3.63 8.73 -14.81
CA ARG A 53 3.39 7.38 -14.29
C ARG A 53 1.95 7.20 -13.83
N LYS A 54 1.42 8.14 -13.05
CA LYS A 54 0.03 8.11 -12.59
C LYS A 54 -0.93 8.11 -13.77
N ALA A 55 -0.68 8.95 -14.78
CA ALA A 55 -1.50 9.01 -15.99
C ALA A 55 -1.43 7.69 -16.79
N ALA A 56 -0.23 7.12 -16.98
CA ALA A 56 -0.05 5.85 -17.69
C ALA A 56 -0.69 4.67 -16.97
N LEU A 57 -0.63 4.64 -15.63
CA LEU A 57 -1.30 3.62 -14.82
C LEU A 57 -2.83 3.78 -14.88
N ASP A 58 -3.35 5.00 -14.77
CA ASP A 58 -4.80 5.25 -14.87
C ASP A 58 -5.35 4.82 -16.23
N ASP A 59 -4.67 5.19 -17.32
CA ASP A 59 -5.06 4.79 -18.67
C ASP A 59 -5.08 3.27 -18.86
N PHE A 60 -4.02 2.59 -18.41
CA PHE A 60 -3.94 1.13 -18.49
C PHE A 60 -5.07 0.45 -17.68
N LEU A 61 -5.26 0.87 -16.44
CA LEU A 61 -6.18 0.23 -15.50
C LEU A 61 -7.66 0.37 -15.89
N LYS A 62 -8.02 1.42 -16.65
CA LYS A 62 -9.37 1.57 -17.24
C LYS A 62 -9.78 0.38 -18.10
N THR A 63 -8.81 -0.32 -18.69
CA THR A 63 -9.04 -1.49 -19.54
C THR A 63 -8.53 -2.79 -18.91
N HIS A 64 -8.10 -2.75 -17.65
CA HIS A 64 -7.42 -3.86 -17.00
C HIS A 64 -7.81 -4.01 -15.52
N TYR A 65 -8.95 -4.67 -15.27
CA TYR A 65 -9.43 -5.12 -13.95
C TYR A 65 -9.73 -4.03 -12.89
N ALA A 66 -9.67 -2.75 -13.26
CA ALA A 66 -10.05 -1.64 -12.40
C ALA A 66 -10.80 -0.54 -13.20
N GLU A 67 -11.98 -0.86 -13.74
CA GLU A 67 -12.79 0.11 -14.49
C GLU A 67 -13.42 1.20 -13.59
N ASP A 68 -13.55 0.93 -12.30
CA ASP A 68 -14.04 1.90 -11.31
C ASP A 68 -12.98 2.96 -10.97
N ASP A 69 -13.35 4.23 -11.08
CA ASP A 69 -12.47 5.39 -10.91
C ASP A 69 -11.87 5.47 -9.50
N ALA A 70 -12.68 5.24 -8.47
CA ALA A 70 -12.23 5.31 -7.08
C ALA A 70 -11.24 4.17 -6.75
N LYS A 71 -11.54 2.96 -7.22
CA LYS A 71 -10.67 1.80 -7.09
C LYS A 71 -9.33 2.02 -7.78
N ARG A 72 -9.30 2.56 -9.01
CA ARG A 72 -8.02 2.90 -9.68
C ARG A 72 -7.22 3.91 -8.90
N ALA A 73 -7.86 5.00 -8.47
CA ALA A 73 -7.18 6.05 -7.73
C ALA A 73 -6.53 5.49 -6.46
N ALA A 74 -7.22 4.62 -5.73
CA ALA A 74 -6.69 3.95 -4.55
C ALA A 74 -5.49 3.05 -4.88
N ILE A 75 -5.60 2.19 -5.89
CA ILE A 75 -4.51 1.30 -6.32
C ILE A 75 -3.29 2.11 -6.75
N ILE A 76 -3.47 3.16 -7.56
CA ILE A 76 -2.37 4.01 -8.04
C ILE A 76 -1.70 4.72 -6.86
N ALA A 77 -2.46 5.30 -5.95
CA ALA A 77 -1.90 5.96 -4.76
C ALA A 77 -1.03 4.99 -3.93
N TRP A 78 -1.51 3.77 -3.73
CA TRP A 78 -0.77 2.74 -3.02
C TRP A 78 0.51 2.30 -3.75
N LEU A 79 0.44 2.06 -5.07
CA LEU A 79 1.60 1.72 -5.89
C LEU A 79 2.67 2.82 -5.85
N GLU A 80 2.25 4.09 -5.92
CA GLU A 80 3.14 5.24 -5.85
C GLU A 80 3.87 5.34 -4.51
N ALA A 81 3.14 5.15 -3.40
CA ALA A 81 3.70 5.27 -2.07
C ALA A 81 4.66 4.10 -1.73
N ASN A 82 4.41 2.90 -2.26
CA ASN A 82 5.04 1.67 -1.78
C ASN A 82 5.91 0.95 -2.81
N HIS A 83 5.71 1.19 -4.10
CA HIS A 83 6.26 0.32 -5.17
C HIS A 83 6.99 1.05 -6.31
N VAL A 84 7.38 2.31 -6.09
CA VAL A 84 8.20 3.11 -7.04
C VAL A 84 9.71 3.00 -6.75
N ARG A 85 10.12 2.31 -5.68
CA ARG A 85 11.54 2.18 -5.31
C ARG A 85 12.26 1.19 -6.23
N ARG A 86 13.48 1.54 -6.65
CA ARG A 86 14.36 0.73 -7.51
C ARG A 86 14.85 -0.53 -6.80
#